data_AF-A0A969M1P1-F1
#
_entry.id   AF-A0A969M1P1-F1
#
_cell.length_a   1.000
_cell.length_b   1.000
_cell.length_c   1.000
_cell.angle_alpha   90.00
_cell.angle_beta   90.00
_cell.angle_gamma   90.00
#
_symmetry.space_group_name_H-M   'P 1'
#
loop_
_entity.id
_entity.type
_entity.pdbx_description
1 polymer ?
#
loop_
_entity_poly.entity_id
_entity_poly.type
_entity_poly.pdbx_seq_one_letter_code
_entity_poly.pdbx_strand_id
1 'polypeptide(L)' 'MSPGGLWSKQLQLFLGVHERKLKFFSPEGELVPTLEEAAKAEQQFKIKRHEKEAKQEHNEKKPDQIEDA' A
#
# COMPACT_ATOMS: atom_id res chain seq x y z
N MET A 1 34.42 13.98 -7.24
CA MET A 1 33.10 13.75 -7.86
C MET A 1 32.04 13.82 -6.79
N SER A 2 31.06 14.72 -6.91
CA SER A 2 29.92 14.73 -5.99
C SER A 2 28.94 13.64 -6.41
N PRO A 3 28.60 12.67 -5.53
CA PRO A 3 27.61 11.65 -5.85
C PRO A 3 26.26 12.35 -6.07
N GLY A 4 25.71 12.22 -7.29
CA GLY A 4 24.50 12.90 -7.71
C GLY A 4 23.27 12.43 -6.93
N GLY A 5 22.89 13.17 -5.91
CA GLY A 5 21.62 13.02 -5.19
C GLY A 5 21.08 14.39 -4.82
N LEU A 6 19.89 14.73 -5.29
CA LEU A 6 19.19 15.94 -4.88
C LEU A 6 18.33 15.60 -3.66
N TRP A 7 18.57 16.30 -2.55
CA TRP A 7 17.82 16.13 -1.30
C TRP A 7 16.65 17.12 -1.23
N SER A 8 15.44 16.62 -0.92
CA SER A 8 14.29 17.48 -0.59
C SER A 8 14.02 17.46 0.92
N LYS A 9 14.31 18.56 1.59
CA LYS A 9 14.15 18.70 3.06
C LYS A 9 12.69 18.55 3.52
N GLN A 10 11.72 18.86 2.65
CA GLN A 10 10.30 18.77 2.99
C GLN A 10 9.74 17.35 2.85
N LEU A 11 10.35 16.52 1.98
CA LEU A 11 9.92 15.14 1.78
C LEU A 11 10.71 14.15 2.65
N GLN A 12 11.90 14.53 3.14
CA GLN A 12 12.85 13.61 3.77
C GLN A 12 13.14 12.37 2.91
N LEU A 13 13.04 12.52 1.58
CA LEU A 13 13.31 11.47 0.60
C LEU A 13 14.53 11.85 -0.24
N PHE A 14 15.32 10.84 -0.60
CA PHE A 14 16.41 10.95 -1.55
C PHE A 14 15.88 10.74 -2.98
N LEU A 15 16.32 11.56 -3.94
CA LEU A 15 16.07 11.32 -5.35
C LEU A 15 17.27 10.59 -5.98
N GLY A 16 17.01 9.42 -6.56
CA GLY A 16 18.04 8.60 -7.22
C GLY A 16 17.60 8.07 -8.58
N VAL A 17 18.54 7.46 -9.30
CA VAL A 17 18.29 6.84 -10.61
C VAL A 17 18.23 5.33 -10.45
N HIS A 18 17.11 4.72 -10.83
CA HIS A 18 16.90 3.28 -10.83
C HIS A 18 16.31 2.85 -12.19
N GLU A 19 16.93 1.88 -12.86
CA GLU A 19 16.50 1.42 -14.20
C GLU A 19 16.39 2.55 -15.25
N ARG A 20 17.30 3.54 -15.20
CA ARG A 20 17.26 4.75 -16.03
C ARG A 20 16.02 5.64 -15.81
N LYS A 21 15.32 5.47 -14.69
CA LYS A 21 14.20 6.32 -14.26
C LYS A 21 14.54 7.01 -12.94
N LEU A 22 14.05 8.24 -12.76
CA LEU A 22 14.13 8.92 -11.47
C LEU A 22 13.13 8.28 -10.51
N LYS A 23 13.63 7.83 -9.35
CA LYS A 23 12.82 7.23 -8.29
C LYS A 23 13.21 7.84 -6.94
N PHE A 24 12.24 7.91 -6.04
CA PHE A 24 12.47 8.34 -4.65
C PHE A 24 12.93 7.16 -3.80
N PHE A 25 13.77 7.46 -2.83
CA PHE A 25 14.30 6.51 -1.87
C PHE A 25 14.08 7.04 -0.45
N SER A 26 13.74 6.14 0.47
CA SER A 26 13.60 6.47 1.88
C SER A 26 14.98 6.80 2.49
N PRO A 27 15.02 7.40 3.69
CA PRO A 27 16.29 7.60 4.41
C PRO A 27 17.09 6.31 4.62
N GLU A 28 16.40 5.18 4.70
CA GLU A 28 16.95 3.83 4.88
C GLU A 28 17.45 3.22 3.56
N GLY A 29 17.28 3.92 2.43
CA GLY A 29 17.73 3.48 1.10
C GLY A 29 16.73 2.59 0.37
N GLU A 30 15.50 2.47 0.87
CA GLU A 30 14.45 1.66 0.24
C GLU A 30 13.76 2.44 -0.87
N LEU A 31 13.41 1.75 -1.97
CA LEU A 31 12.70 2.38 -3.08
C LEU A 31 11.28 2.76 -2.66
N VAL A 32 10.95 4.05 -2.71
CA VAL A 32 9.62 4.54 -2.38
C VAL A 32 8.70 4.31 -3.59
N PRO A 33 7.55 3.65 -3.39
CA PRO A 33 6.55 3.48 -4.46
C PRO A 33 6.11 4.85 -4.96
N THR A 34 5.75 4.92 -6.24
CA THR A 34 5.25 6.18 -6.81
C THR A 34 3.96 6.62 -6.12
N LEU A 35 3.66 7.93 -6.10
CA LEU A 35 2.42 8.44 -5.49
C LEU A 35 1.17 7.75 -6.05
N GLU A 36 1.19 7.40 -7.34
CA GLU A 36 0.10 6.68 -7.99
C GLU A 36 -0.02 5.23 -7.47
N GLU A 37 1.10 4.52 -7.29
CA GLU A 37 1.12 3.19 -6.69
C GLU A 37 0.67 3.23 -5.22
N ALA A 38 1.11 4.24 -4.46
CA ALA A 38 0.69 4.43 -3.07
C ALA A 38 -0.82 4.70 -2.97
N ALA A 39 -1.37 5.56 -3.84
CA ALA A 39 -2.80 5.84 -3.90
C ALA A 39 -3.62 4.59 -4.27
N LYS A 40 -3.16 3.81 -5.26
CA LYS A 40 -3.77 2.53 -5.66
C LYS A 40 -3.73 1.50 -4.53
N ALA A 41 -2.60 1.39 -3.83
CA ALA A 41 -2.46 0.51 -2.68
C ALA A 41 -3.46 0.90 -1.58
N GLU A 42 -3.57 2.18 -1.24
CA GLU A 42 -4.51 2.65 -0.23
C GLU A 42 -5.98 2.33 -0.61
N GLN A 43 -6.35 2.52 -1.88
CA GLN A 43 -7.69 2.13 -2.36
C GLN A 43 -7.92 0.63 -2.25
N GLN A 44 -6.94 -0.21 -2.64
CA GLN A 44 -7.05 -1.66 -2.50
C GLN A 44 -7.17 -2.10 -1.03
N PHE A 45 -6.42 -1.50 -0.12
CA PHE A 45 -6.52 -1.81 1.32
C PHE A 45 -7.91 -1.46 1.87
N LYS A 46 -8.48 -0.33 1.46
CA LYS A 46 -9.84 0.09 1.84
C LYS A 46 -10.90 -0.91 1.34
N ILE A 47 -10.82 -1.32 0.07
CA ILE A 47 -11.75 -2.30 -0.52
C ILE A 47 -11.63 -3.67 0.18
N LYS A 48 -10.41 -4.19 0.36
CA LYS A 48 -10.18 -5.48 1.03
C LYS A 48 -10.68 -5.52 2.47
N ARG A 49 -10.59 -4.39 3.20
CA ARG A 49 -11.08 -4.29 4.57
C ARG A 49 -12.60 -4.40 4.61
N HIS A 50 -13.27 -3.64 3.74
CA HIS A 50 -14.72 -3.64 3.64
C HIS A 50 -15.29 -5.00 3.18
N GLU A 51 -14.58 -5.68 2.26
CA GLU A 51 -14.98 -7.02 1.80
C GLU A 51 -14.85 -8.07 2.92
N LYS A 52 -13.78 -8.00 3.72
CA LYS A 52 -13.62 -8.88 4.90
C LYS A 52 -14.74 -8.68 5.92
N GLU A 53 -15.10 -7.43 6.21
CA GLU A 53 -16.15 -7.09 7.17
C GLU A 53 -17.53 -7.59 6.68
N ALA A 54 -17.87 -7.36 5.41
CA ALA A 54 -19.14 -7.84 4.83
C ALA A 54 -19.20 -9.38 4.78
N LYS A 55 -18.07 -10.04 4.52
CA LYS A 55 -18.00 -11.50 4.44
C LYS A 55 -18.05 -12.17 5.82
N GLN A 56 -17.49 -11.52 6.86
CA GLN A 56 -17.65 -11.97 8.24
C GLN A 56 -19.10 -11.83 8.70
N GLU A 57 -19.76 -10.69 8.45
CA GLU A 57 -21.16 -10.52 8.82
C GLU A 57 -22.08 -11.54 8.12
N HIS A 58 -21.82 -11.85 6.85
CA HIS A 58 -22.63 -12.82 6.12
C HIS A 58 -22.38 -14.27 6.57
N ASN A 59 -21.16 -14.57 7.02
CA ASN A 59 -20.79 -15.92 7.48
C ASN A 59 -21.23 -16.18 8.92
N GLU A 60 -21.40 -15.15 9.76
CA GLU A 60 -21.86 -15.29 11.14
C GLU A 60 -23.39 -15.46 11.26
N LYS A 61 -24.16 -15.10 10.21
CA LYS A 61 -25.63 -15.23 10.18
C LYS A 61 -26.16 -16.59 9.67
N LYS A 62 -25.29 -17.61 9.51
CA LYS A 62 -25.69 -19.01 9.23
C LYS A 62 -24.80 -19.97 10.03
N PRO A 63 -25.15 -20.26 11.29
CA PRO A 63 -25.89 -21.50 11.61
C PRO A 63 -26.96 -21.20 12.69
N ASP A 64 -28.18 -21.74 12.73
CA ASP A 64 -28.64 -23.13 12.66
C ASP A 64 -30.06 -23.12 12.06
N GLN A 65 -30.26 -23.80 10.92
CA GLN A 65 -31.59 -24.10 10.37
C GLN A 65 -31.59 -25.48 9.72
N ILE A 66 -31.01 -26.47 10.40
CA ILE A 66 -31.22 -27.92 10.15
C ILE A 66 -30.79 -28.56 11.49
N GLU A 67 -31.57 -29.32 12.24
CA GLU A 67 -32.64 -30.27 11.94
C GLU A 67 -33.54 -30.38 13.20
N ASP A 68 -34.86 -30.43 13.03
CA ASP A 68 -35.72 -31.33 13.82
C ASP A 68 -36.95 -31.60 12.95
N ALA A 69 -36.97 -32.81 12.38
CA ALA A 69 -38.02 -33.36 11.52
C ALA A 69 -38.93 -34.30 12.32
#